data_AF-C0D9N2-F1
#
_entry.id   AF-C0D9N2-F1
#
_cell.length_a   1.000
_cell.length_b   1.000
_cell.length_c   1.000
_cell.angle_alpha   90.00
_cell.angle_beta   90.00
_cell.angle_gamma   90.00
#
_symmetry.space_group_name_H-M   'P 1'
#
loop_
_entity.id
_entity.type
_entity.pdbx_description
1 polymer ?
#
loop_
_entity_poly.entity_id
_entity_poly.type
_entity_poly.pdbx_seq_one_letter_code
_entity_poly.pdbx_strand_id
1 'polypeptide(L)'
;SAVLAGAALLCGFAPPQNGGNAVAAVNVSDKEPEQRQKKKAAKNAAVQQPEAEDGERTIIDDSDVKRRADQTSLQEKLIWKNEYIVALAWNVDPAQYGVKREIVGKTVCYGKKTVQYADDQAVTEAVRQAIEQENGKPNGILPQELVLLLADGPFAGTADELALQFYREHNLLYFTAVIDEAGDETWTSILEQSYENGEMEYFAMVNDKKDSKIEVMKRELARRAARDGKTEFFAILSSELTEEELGACALEAYEGENMEIFYMAATGLNSQQADLIAEQAYEADRTEYIFAVIPRMSEEQRSALRERAKKDGRDELGYLF
;
A
#
# COMPACT_ATOMS: atom_id res chain seq x y z
N SER A 1 8.77 19.26 7.90
CA SER A 1 7.33 18.96 7.83
C SER A 1 7.06 18.02 6.68
N ALA A 2 6.13 17.07 6.89
CA ALA A 2 5.68 15.98 6.03
C ALA A 2 6.67 14.81 5.82
N VAL A 3 6.60 13.82 6.72
CA VAL A 3 7.04 12.43 6.49
C VAL A 3 5.79 11.66 6.05
N LEU A 4 5.78 11.14 4.83
CA LEU A 4 4.78 10.17 4.37
C LEU A 4 5.23 8.78 4.83
N ALA A 5 4.73 8.37 5.99
CA ALA A 5 4.71 6.97 6.40
C ALA A 5 3.26 6.50 6.24
N GLY A 6 2.97 5.86 5.11
CA GLY A 6 1.75 5.09 4.92
C GLY A 6 1.86 3.78 5.68
N ALA A 7 1.56 3.82 6.98
CA ALA A 7 1.27 2.63 7.76
C ALA A 7 -0.17 2.77 8.26
N ALA A 8 -1.10 2.14 7.54
CA ALA A 8 -2.45 1.94 8.02
C ALA A 8 -2.39 0.93 9.18
N LEU A 9 -2.22 1.45 10.41
CA LEU A 9 -2.48 0.72 11.64
C LEU A 9 -3.99 0.46 11.71
N LEU A 10 -4.39 -0.77 11.37
CA LEU A 10 -5.64 -1.37 11.80
C LEU A 10 -5.61 -1.48 13.34
N CYS A 11 -6.06 -0.42 14.01
CA CYS A 11 -6.32 -0.48 15.44
C CYS A 11 -7.56 -1.34 15.68
N GLY A 12 -7.33 -2.57 16.16
CA GLY A 12 -8.36 -3.40 16.75
C GLY A 12 -9.09 -2.67 17.86
N PHE A 13 -10.42 -2.75 17.83
CA PHE A 13 -11.30 -2.29 18.90
C PHE A 13 -10.90 -2.92 20.24
N ALA A 14 -10.38 -2.09 21.16
CA ALA A 14 -10.32 -2.41 22.58
C ALA A 14 -11.59 -1.85 23.26
N PRO A 15 -12.35 -2.64 24.04
CA PRO A 15 -13.52 -2.15 24.74
C PRO A 15 -13.14 -1.15 25.86
N PRO A 16 -14.02 -0.19 26.20
CA PRO A 16 -13.70 0.88 27.13
C PRO A 16 -13.51 0.37 28.57
N GLN A 17 -12.39 0.76 29.18
CA GLN A 17 -12.14 0.59 30.60
C GLN A 17 -12.94 1.65 31.38
N ASN A 18 -13.95 1.21 32.13
CA ASN A 18 -14.55 2.01 33.21
C ASN A 18 -14.07 1.45 34.55
N GLY A 19 -13.56 2.34 35.41
CA GLY A 19 -12.93 1.98 36.68
C GLY A 19 -13.90 1.53 37.77
N GLY A 20 -13.38 0.68 38.66
CA GLY A 20 -13.82 0.60 40.06
C GLY A 20 -14.78 -0.54 40.41
N ASN A 21 -14.27 -1.76 40.59
CA ASN A 21 -14.18 -2.44 41.90
C ASN A 21 -13.90 -3.93 41.72
N ALA A 22 -12.90 -4.39 42.46
CA ALA A 22 -12.49 -5.78 42.54
C ALA A 22 -13.55 -6.65 43.23
N VAL A 23 -13.87 -7.79 42.63
CA VAL A 23 -14.35 -8.99 43.35
C VAL A 23 -13.74 -10.22 42.70
N ALA A 24 -13.31 -11.15 43.55
CA ALA A 24 -12.39 -12.23 43.28
C ALA A 24 -12.93 -13.38 42.41
N ALA A 25 -12.01 -13.94 41.62
CA ALA A 25 -11.78 -15.31 41.17
C ALA A 25 -12.92 -16.35 41.25
N VAL A 26 -13.13 -17.08 40.13
CA VAL A 26 -13.20 -18.55 40.14
C VAL A 26 -12.62 -19.10 38.83
N ASN A 27 -11.55 -19.90 38.92
CA ASN A 27 -11.11 -20.85 37.91
C ASN A 27 -12.09 -22.03 37.89
N VAL A 28 -12.69 -22.35 36.74
CA VAL A 28 -13.30 -23.67 36.52
C VAL A 28 -12.93 -24.18 35.14
N SER A 29 -12.15 -25.26 35.17
CA SER A 29 -11.83 -26.18 34.09
C SER A 29 -13.06 -26.99 33.67
N ASP A 30 -12.99 -27.53 32.46
CA ASP A 30 -13.73 -28.69 31.94
C ASP A 30 -15.20 -28.48 31.52
N LYS A 31 -15.42 -28.40 30.21
CA LYS A 31 -16.05 -29.49 29.41
C LYS A 31 -16.49 -28.97 28.04
N GLU A 32 -15.87 -29.50 26.98
CA GLU A 32 -16.54 -29.69 25.70
C GLU A 32 -17.77 -30.61 25.88
N PRO A 33 -18.77 -30.48 24.99
CA PRO A 33 -19.02 -31.63 24.14
C PRO A 33 -19.17 -31.30 22.66
N GLU A 34 -18.45 -32.10 21.91
CA GLU A 34 -18.59 -32.53 20.52
C GLU A 34 -20.02 -32.62 19.91
N GLN A 35 -20.02 -32.37 18.59
CA GLN A 35 -20.81 -32.98 17.50
C GLN A 35 -22.18 -32.40 17.08
N ARG A 36 -22.19 -31.81 15.86
CA ARG A 36 -22.91 -32.30 14.65
C ARG A 36 -22.54 -31.47 13.42
N GLN A 37 -21.63 -31.99 12.59
CA GLN A 37 -21.87 -32.58 11.26
C GLN A 37 -22.26 -31.63 10.10
N LYS A 38 -21.26 -31.48 9.20
CA LYS A 38 -21.35 -31.57 7.73
C LYS A 38 -22.17 -30.50 6.99
N LYS A 39 -21.46 -29.45 6.55
CA LYS A 39 -21.63 -28.90 5.19
C LYS A 39 -20.26 -28.76 4.53
N LYS A 40 -20.22 -29.07 3.24
CA LYS A 40 -19.03 -29.20 2.40
C LYS A 40 -18.24 -27.90 2.38
N ALA A 41 -17.05 -27.89 2.95
CA ALA A 41 -16.05 -26.88 2.66
C ALA A 41 -15.57 -27.12 1.22
N ALA A 42 -15.87 -26.18 0.32
CA ALA A 42 -15.12 -26.03 -0.90
C ALA A 42 -13.66 -25.80 -0.50
N LYS A 43 -12.75 -26.58 -1.10
CA LYS A 43 -11.31 -26.36 -0.97
C LYS A 43 -11.00 -24.96 -1.47
N ASN A 44 -10.83 -24.00 -0.56
CA ASN A 44 -9.91 -22.91 -0.80
C ASN A 44 -8.54 -23.56 -0.87
N ALA A 45 -8.09 -23.85 -2.09
CA ALA A 45 -6.68 -24.03 -2.35
C ALA A 45 -6.03 -22.70 -1.98
N ALA A 46 -5.56 -22.59 -0.74
CA ALA A 46 -4.52 -21.66 -0.40
C ALA A 46 -3.38 -21.98 -1.37
N VAL A 47 -3.26 -21.16 -2.41
CA VAL A 47 -2.07 -21.13 -3.26
C VAL A 47 -0.95 -20.80 -2.28
N GLN A 48 -0.17 -21.82 -1.93
CA GLN A 48 1.13 -21.61 -1.33
C GLN A 48 1.87 -20.69 -2.30
N GLN A 49 2.08 -19.45 -1.86
CA GLN A 49 3.02 -18.56 -2.52
C GLN A 49 4.31 -19.37 -2.70
N PRO A 50 4.85 -19.51 -3.91
CA PRO A 50 6.22 -19.95 -4.02
C PRO A 50 7.05 -18.94 -3.22
N GLU A 51 7.77 -19.41 -2.22
CA GLU A 51 8.79 -18.62 -1.56
C GLU A 51 9.70 -18.11 -2.68
N ALA A 52 9.61 -16.82 -2.98
CA ALA A 52 10.54 -16.18 -3.88
C ALA A 52 11.93 -16.41 -3.26
N GLU A 53 12.83 -17.04 -4.03
CA GLU A 53 14.24 -17.06 -3.66
C GLU A 53 14.63 -15.62 -3.35
N ASP A 54 15.06 -15.39 -2.11
CA ASP A 54 15.40 -14.07 -1.57
C ASP A 54 16.60 -13.54 -2.38
N GLY A 55 16.30 -12.95 -3.53
CA GLY A 55 17.24 -12.20 -4.32
C GLY A 55 17.82 -11.15 -3.40
N GLU A 56 19.14 -11.15 -3.25
CA GLU A 56 19.87 -10.27 -2.34
C GLU A 56 19.34 -8.84 -2.49
N ARG A 57 18.52 -8.39 -1.54
CA ARG A 57 17.96 -7.03 -1.58
C ARG A 57 19.16 -6.09 -1.51
N THR A 58 19.48 -5.44 -2.63
CA THR A 58 20.44 -4.35 -2.63
C THR A 58 19.88 -3.26 -1.72
N ILE A 59 20.44 -3.14 -0.52
CA ILE A 59 20.13 -2.08 0.44
C ILE A 59 21.23 -1.03 0.30
N ILE A 60 20.85 0.24 0.19
CA ILE A 60 21.82 1.33 0.26
C ILE A 60 22.36 1.36 1.69
N ASP A 61 23.64 1.01 1.85
CA ASP A 61 24.31 1.09 3.16
C ASP A 61 24.74 2.53 3.44
N ASP A 62 23.97 3.19 4.30
CA ASP A 62 24.15 4.57 4.74
C ASP A 62 24.95 4.70 6.06
N SER A 63 25.43 3.59 6.62
CA SER A 63 26.10 3.57 7.93
C SER A 63 27.37 4.41 8.00
N ASP A 64 28.00 4.64 6.83
CA ASP A 64 29.20 5.45 6.71
C ASP A 64 28.93 6.95 6.52
N VAL A 65 27.66 7.37 6.38
CA VAL A 65 27.30 8.76 6.15
C VAL A 65 27.66 9.64 7.35
N LYS A 66 28.53 10.62 7.11
CA LYS A 66 28.95 11.60 8.12
C LYS A 66 27.96 12.76 8.15
N ARG A 67 27.08 12.74 9.14
CA ARG A 67 25.96 13.68 9.31
C ARG A 67 26.37 14.88 10.16
N ARG A 68 25.68 16.01 9.97
CA ARG A 68 25.80 17.15 10.89
C ARG A 68 25.10 16.85 12.21
N ALA A 69 25.66 17.34 13.31
CA ALA A 69 25.16 17.07 14.66
C ALA A 69 23.75 17.68 14.92
N ASP A 70 23.36 18.73 14.19
CA ASP A 70 22.08 19.43 14.32
C ASP A 70 20.94 18.80 13.51
N GLN A 71 21.23 17.79 12.68
CA GLN A 71 20.25 17.20 11.77
C GLN A 71 19.78 15.83 12.26
N THR A 72 18.47 15.61 12.32
CA THR A 72 17.88 14.38 12.87
C THR A 72 17.52 13.32 11.82
N SER A 73 17.30 13.70 10.56
CA SER A 73 17.00 12.77 9.46
C SER A 73 18.01 12.83 8.30
N LEU A 74 18.36 11.66 7.77
CA LEU A 74 19.01 11.50 6.47
C LEU A 74 17.90 11.41 5.43
N GLN A 75 18.08 12.11 4.31
CA GLN A 75 17.18 12.00 3.18
C GLN A 75 17.98 11.54 1.98
N GLU A 76 17.41 10.60 1.24
CA GLU A 76 18.05 9.89 0.14
C GLU A 76 17.16 9.93 -1.09
N LYS A 77 17.80 9.92 -2.25
CA LYS A 77 17.12 9.86 -3.54
C LYS A 77 17.93 8.97 -4.48
N LEU A 78 17.25 7.98 -5.05
CA LEU A 78 17.78 7.11 -6.08
C LEU A 78 17.27 7.59 -7.45
N ILE A 79 18.17 7.76 -8.41
CA ILE A 79 17.86 8.36 -9.71
C ILE A 79 18.66 7.64 -10.79
N TRP A 80 18.01 7.27 -11.89
CA TRP A 80 18.70 6.77 -13.08
C TRP A 80 19.00 7.91 -14.07
N LYS A 81 20.28 8.14 -14.38
CA LYS A 81 20.74 9.10 -15.39
C LYS A 81 22.04 8.68 -16.03
N ASN A 82 22.19 9.05 -17.31
CA ASN A 82 23.39 8.76 -18.09
C ASN A 82 23.82 7.29 -17.99
N GLU A 83 22.85 6.36 -18.05
CA GLU A 83 23.05 4.90 -17.87
C GLU A 83 23.41 4.45 -16.45
N TYR A 84 23.55 5.34 -15.46
CA TYR A 84 23.85 4.96 -14.08
C TYR A 84 22.66 5.16 -13.16
N ILE A 85 22.49 4.24 -12.21
CA ILE A 85 21.67 4.46 -11.02
C ILE A 85 22.56 5.09 -9.95
N VAL A 86 22.22 6.31 -9.54
CA VAL A 86 22.94 7.04 -8.50
C VAL A 86 22.05 7.27 -7.27
N ALA A 87 22.61 7.03 -6.09
CA ALA A 87 21.97 7.38 -4.83
C ALA A 87 22.64 8.61 -4.23
N LEU A 88 21.88 9.69 -4.10
CA LEU A 88 22.31 10.93 -3.48
C LEU A 88 21.62 11.08 -2.12
N ALA A 89 22.39 11.51 -1.13
CA ALA A 89 21.85 11.87 0.18
C ALA A 89 22.34 13.25 0.62
N TRP A 90 21.61 13.86 1.56
CA TRP A 90 21.91 15.20 2.09
C TRP A 90 21.74 15.29 3.60
N ASN A 91 21.99 16.46 4.19
CA ASN A 91 22.20 16.67 5.64
C ASN A 91 23.52 16.08 6.15
N VAL A 92 24.55 16.15 5.31
CA VAL A 92 25.91 15.68 5.60
C VAL A 92 26.82 16.81 6.06
N ASP A 93 27.94 16.45 6.68
CA ASP A 93 29.02 17.38 7.04
C ASP A 93 30.23 17.18 6.11
N PRO A 94 30.40 18.04 5.09
CA PRO A 94 31.51 17.95 4.14
C PRO A 94 32.90 18.03 4.78
N ALA A 95 33.05 18.57 5.99
CA ALA A 95 34.33 18.63 6.67
C ALA A 95 34.85 17.24 7.05
N GLN A 96 33.94 16.26 7.20
CA GLN A 96 34.27 14.89 7.58
C GLN A 96 34.63 13.99 6.39
N TYR A 97 34.54 14.50 5.15
CA TYR A 97 34.87 13.77 3.94
C TYR A 97 36.22 14.21 3.35
N GLY A 98 37.06 13.23 3.02
CA GLY A 98 38.37 13.46 2.43
C GLY A 98 38.34 13.85 0.96
N VAL A 99 37.30 13.45 0.21
CA VAL A 99 37.16 13.72 -1.23
C VAL A 99 35.83 14.39 -1.52
N LYS A 100 35.90 15.52 -2.23
CA LYS A 100 34.78 16.40 -2.58
C LYS A 100 34.96 16.96 -3.99
N ARG A 101 33.86 17.17 -4.70
CA ARG A 101 33.83 17.85 -6.00
C ARG A 101 32.69 18.84 -6.06
N GLU A 102 32.86 19.89 -6.84
CA GLU A 102 31.79 20.84 -7.14
C GLU A 102 31.09 20.40 -8.43
N ILE A 103 29.79 20.14 -8.36
CA ILE A 103 28.95 19.69 -9.49
C ILE A 103 27.72 20.59 -9.54
N VAL A 104 27.59 21.37 -10.62
CA VAL A 104 26.51 22.39 -10.81
C VAL A 104 26.33 23.30 -9.58
N GLY A 105 27.45 23.73 -9.00
CA GLY A 105 27.46 24.63 -7.84
C GLY A 105 27.07 23.98 -6.51
N LYS A 106 27.01 22.64 -6.44
CA LYS A 106 26.82 21.87 -5.20
C LYS A 106 28.10 21.12 -4.83
N THR A 107 28.39 21.06 -3.55
CA THR A 107 29.46 20.22 -3.00
C THR A 107 28.97 18.78 -2.90
N VAL A 108 29.57 17.88 -3.68
CA VAL A 108 29.32 16.44 -3.64
C VAL A 108 30.47 15.74 -2.94
N CYS A 109 30.16 15.06 -1.84
CA CYS A 109 31.09 14.30 -1.02
C CYS A 109 31.13 12.83 -1.46
N TYR A 110 32.31 12.21 -1.34
CA TYR A 110 32.50 10.79 -1.68
C TYR A 110 32.98 10.02 -0.45
N GLY A 111 32.25 8.95 -0.14
CA GLY A 111 32.58 8.01 0.93
C GLY A 111 33.60 6.97 0.48
N LYS A 112 33.97 6.06 1.38
CA LYS A 112 34.95 4.99 1.07
C LYS A 112 34.55 4.14 -0.13
N LYS A 113 33.25 3.86 -0.29
CA LYS A 113 32.71 3.03 -1.37
C LYS A 113 32.59 3.77 -2.71
N THR A 114 32.47 5.09 -2.68
CA THR A 114 32.22 5.92 -3.87
C THR A 114 33.39 6.78 -4.29
N VAL A 115 34.49 6.80 -3.51
CA VAL A 115 35.70 7.60 -3.80
C VAL A 115 36.31 7.31 -5.18
N GLN A 116 36.18 6.08 -5.66
CA GLN A 116 36.66 5.70 -7.00
C GLN A 116 35.95 6.43 -8.14
N TYR A 117 34.73 6.93 -7.90
CA TYR A 117 33.93 7.66 -8.89
C TYR A 117 34.16 9.16 -8.88
N ALA A 118 34.98 9.69 -7.96
CA ALA A 118 35.14 11.13 -7.77
C ALA A 118 35.68 11.86 -9.01
N ASP A 119 36.40 11.16 -9.89
CA ASP A 119 36.93 11.69 -11.14
C ASP A 119 36.45 10.87 -12.36
N ASP A 120 35.44 10.00 -12.17
CA ASP A 120 34.81 9.28 -13.26
C ASP A 120 33.87 10.22 -14.02
N GLN A 121 34.15 10.44 -15.32
CA GLN A 121 33.39 11.39 -16.13
C GLN A 121 31.93 10.96 -16.34
N ALA A 122 31.67 9.67 -16.51
CA ALA A 122 30.32 9.18 -16.79
C ALA A 122 29.43 9.23 -15.54
N VAL A 123 29.99 8.88 -14.38
CA VAL A 123 29.29 8.99 -13.09
C VAL A 123 29.12 10.45 -12.69
N THR A 124 30.12 11.31 -12.93
CA THR A 124 29.99 12.76 -12.68
C THR A 124 28.85 13.35 -13.51
N GLU A 125 28.72 12.95 -14.77
CA GLU A 125 27.64 13.38 -15.65
C GLU A 125 26.27 12.85 -15.20
N ALA A 126 26.19 11.60 -14.72
CA ALA A 126 24.98 11.05 -14.11
C ALA A 126 24.55 11.86 -12.88
N VAL A 127 25.48 12.17 -11.98
CA VAL A 127 25.23 13.00 -10.78
C VAL A 127 24.80 14.41 -11.17
N ARG A 128 25.43 15.00 -12.19
CA ARG A 128 25.07 16.32 -12.73
C ARG A 128 23.60 16.35 -13.19
N GLN A 129 23.21 15.39 -14.02
CA GLN A 129 21.84 15.27 -14.54
C GLN A 129 20.82 14.98 -13.43
N ALA A 130 21.18 14.14 -12.45
CA ALA A 130 20.34 13.84 -11.30
C ALA A 130 20.06 15.09 -10.45
N ILE A 131 21.09 15.92 -10.20
CA ILE A 131 20.95 17.19 -9.48
C ILE A 131 20.03 18.16 -10.22
N GLU A 132 20.22 18.29 -11.53
CA GLU A 132 19.42 19.20 -12.36
C GLU A 132 17.95 18.78 -12.44
N GLN A 133 17.69 17.48 -12.58
CA GLN A 133 16.33 16.93 -12.56
C GLN A 133 15.61 17.30 -11.27
N GLU A 134 16.22 17.05 -10.12
CA GLU A 134 15.56 17.35 -8.84
C GLU A 134 15.33 18.85 -8.70
N ASN A 135 16.35 19.68 -8.96
CA ASN A 135 16.19 21.14 -8.86
C ASN A 135 15.10 21.71 -9.79
N GLY A 136 14.80 21.03 -10.91
CA GLY A 136 13.73 21.41 -11.83
C GLY A 136 12.31 21.11 -11.32
N LYS A 137 12.15 20.30 -10.26
CA LYS A 137 10.84 19.96 -9.70
C LYS A 137 10.32 21.09 -8.79
N PRO A 138 8.99 21.32 -8.72
CA PRO A 138 8.39 22.41 -7.93
C PRO A 138 8.80 22.47 -6.44
N ASN A 139 9.21 21.34 -5.87
CA ASN A 139 9.71 21.22 -4.48
C ASN A 139 11.09 20.53 -4.39
N GLY A 140 11.77 20.28 -5.51
CA GLY A 140 12.94 19.40 -5.55
C GLY A 140 14.28 20.12 -5.37
N ILE A 141 14.34 21.17 -4.55
CA ILE A 141 15.62 21.86 -4.32
C ILE A 141 16.48 20.98 -3.42
N LEU A 142 17.45 20.30 -4.03
CA LEU A 142 18.46 19.58 -3.27
C LEU A 142 19.30 20.57 -2.45
N PRO A 143 19.76 20.21 -1.24
CA PRO A 143 20.68 21.05 -0.49
C PRO A 143 21.99 21.33 -1.24
N GLN A 144 22.78 22.27 -0.72
CA GLN A 144 24.09 22.61 -1.28
C GLN A 144 25.13 21.51 -1.09
N GLU A 145 24.91 20.63 -0.11
CA GLU A 145 25.86 19.62 0.33
C GLU A 145 25.23 18.24 0.21
N LEU A 146 25.84 17.41 -0.63
CA LEU A 146 25.38 16.08 -0.97
C LEU A 146 26.48 15.07 -0.69
N VAL A 147 26.10 13.81 -0.57
CA VAL A 147 27.01 12.66 -0.62
C VAL A 147 26.51 11.67 -1.67
N LEU A 148 27.44 11.12 -2.45
CA LEU A 148 27.16 10.00 -3.33
C LEU A 148 27.27 8.69 -2.52
N LEU A 149 26.15 7.99 -2.34
CA LEU A 149 26.07 6.72 -1.61
C LEU A 149 26.29 5.52 -2.53
N LEU A 150 25.77 5.59 -3.75
CA LEU A 150 25.83 4.53 -4.75
C LEU A 150 26.01 5.16 -6.14
N ALA A 151 26.82 4.52 -6.95
CA ALA A 151 26.75 4.61 -8.39
C ALA A 151 26.91 3.18 -8.94
N ASP A 152 25.89 2.72 -9.66
CA ASP A 152 25.91 1.42 -10.33
C ASP A 152 25.50 1.58 -11.80
N GLY A 153 26.08 0.74 -12.66
CA GLY A 153 26.00 0.84 -14.11
C GLY A 153 27.37 0.78 -14.81
N PRO A 154 27.42 1.04 -16.12
CA PRO A 154 26.31 1.51 -16.96
C PRO A 154 25.29 0.41 -17.26
N PHE A 155 24.01 0.78 -17.24
CA PHE A 155 22.88 -0.02 -17.66
C PHE A 155 22.49 0.37 -19.09
N ALA A 156 22.54 -0.59 -20.00
CA ALA A 156 22.08 -0.40 -21.37
C ALA A 156 20.56 -0.55 -21.44
N GLY A 157 19.91 0.31 -22.23
CA GLY A 157 18.49 0.23 -22.52
C GLY A 157 17.70 1.49 -22.17
N THR A 158 16.41 1.46 -22.46
CA THR A 158 15.48 2.53 -22.09
C THR A 158 14.98 2.38 -20.65
N ALA A 159 14.36 3.42 -20.10
CA ALA A 159 13.69 3.34 -18.80
C ALA A 159 12.62 2.22 -18.76
N ASP A 160 11.91 2.02 -19.88
CA ASP A 160 10.92 0.94 -20.02
C ASP A 160 11.55 -0.45 -19.91
N GLU A 161 12.64 -0.68 -20.64
CA GLU A 161 13.35 -1.96 -20.64
C GLU A 161 13.92 -2.28 -19.27
N LEU A 162 14.51 -1.28 -18.61
CA LEU A 162 15.08 -1.42 -17.27
C LEU A 162 14.00 -1.59 -16.19
N ALA A 163 12.87 -0.88 -16.27
CA ALA A 163 11.77 -1.05 -15.34
C ALA A 163 11.20 -2.47 -15.40
N LEU A 164 10.97 -3.00 -16.60
CA LEU A 164 10.52 -4.38 -16.79
C LEU A 164 11.57 -5.40 -16.35
N GLN A 165 12.85 -5.13 -16.58
CA GLN A 165 13.94 -5.97 -16.11
C GLN A 165 13.97 -6.05 -14.58
N PHE A 166 14.05 -4.91 -13.89
CA PHE A 166 14.12 -4.88 -12.43
C PHE A 166 12.85 -5.37 -11.74
N TYR A 167 11.70 -5.22 -12.40
CA TYR A 167 10.46 -5.87 -11.97
C TYR A 167 10.58 -7.41 -12.02
N ARG A 168 11.01 -7.98 -13.15
CA ARG A 168 11.20 -9.44 -13.30
C ARG A 168 12.28 -10.02 -12.38
N GLU A 169 13.30 -9.23 -12.07
CA GLU A 169 14.38 -9.62 -11.16
C GLU A 169 14.02 -9.43 -9.68
N HIS A 170 12.80 -8.95 -9.37
CA HIS A 170 12.37 -8.56 -8.03
C HIS A 170 13.33 -7.57 -7.34
N ASN A 171 14.02 -6.74 -8.12
CA ASN A 171 14.93 -5.71 -7.63
C ASN A 171 14.17 -4.40 -7.41
N LEU A 172 13.46 -4.32 -6.28
CA LEU A 172 12.62 -3.19 -5.95
C LEU A 172 13.41 -1.87 -5.87
N LEU A 173 14.65 -1.91 -5.36
CA LEU A 173 15.48 -0.72 -5.26
C LEU A 173 15.72 -0.11 -6.64
N TYR A 174 16.22 -0.88 -7.60
CA TYR A 174 16.54 -0.34 -8.93
C TYR A 174 15.29 -0.04 -9.74
N PHE A 175 14.22 -0.80 -9.55
CA PHE A 175 12.91 -0.47 -10.09
C PHE A 175 12.47 0.96 -9.71
N THR A 176 12.62 1.35 -8.43
CA THR A 176 12.24 2.69 -7.97
C THR A 176 13.03 3.81 -8.67
N ALA A 177 14.26 3.52 -9.12
CA ALA A 177 15.11 4.51 -9.78
C ALA A 177 14.65 4.86 -11.20
N VAL A 178 13.98 3.93 -11.87
CA VAL A 178 13.66 4.01 -13.31
C VAL A 178 12.16 4.17 -13.60
N ILE A 179 11.28 3.70 -12.70
CA ILE A 179 9.83 3.63 -12.99
C ILE A 179 9.19 4.99 -13.22
N ASP A 180 9.72 6.07 -12.64
CA ASP A 180 9.25 7.45 -12.88
C ASP A 180 9.47 7.91 -14.33
N GLU A 181 10.43 7.32 -15.04
CA GLU A 181 10.81 7.68 -16.43
C GLU A 181 10.27 6.69 -17.47
N ALA A 182 9.71 5.56 -17.04
CA ALA A 182 9.03 4.62 -17.93
C ALA A 182 7.73 5.21 -18.50
N GLY A 183 7.28 4.66 -19.63
CA GLY A 183 6.06 5.05 -20.32
C GLY A 183 4.79 4.38 -19.76
N ASP A 184 3.65 4.86 -20.24
CA ASP A 184 2.30 4.42 -19.88
C ASP A 184 2.05 2.93 -20.16
N GLU A 185 2.54 2.41 -21.29
CA GLU A 185 2.44 0.99 -21.65
C GLU A 185 3.18 0.09 -20.63
N THR A 186 4.36 0.52 -20.19
CA THR A 186 5.16 -0.21 -19.20
C THR A 186 4.49 -0.20 -17.83
N TRP A 187 4.01 0.97 -17.39
CA TRP A 187 3.21 1.08 -16.17
C TRP A 187 1.98 0.18 -16.22
N THR A 188 1.26 0.17 -17.35
CA THR A 188 0.06 -0.65 -17.53
C THR A 188 0.40 -2.12 -17.41
N SER A 189 1.47 -2.56 -18.08
CA SER A 189 1.94 -3.94 -18.03
C SER A 189 2.34 -4.39 -16.63
N ILE A 190 3.07 -3.55 -15.88
CA ILE A 190 3.52 -3.89 -14.52
C ILE A 190 2.35 -3.87 -13.54
N LEU A 191 1.43 -2.90 -13.64
CA LEU A 191 0.29 -2.80 -12.74
C LEU A 191 -0.63 -4.02 -12.85
N GLU A 192 -0.89 -4.49 -14.08
CA GLU A 192 -1.66 -5.71 -14.34
C GLU A 192 -0.92 -6.95 -13.80
N GLN A 193 0.35 -7.14 -14.14
CA GLN A 193 1.13 -8.30 -13.68
C GLN A 193 1.28 -8.32 -12.15
N SER A 194 1.47 -7.16 -11.52
CA SER A 194 1.59 -7.06 -10.07
C SER A 194 0.26 -7.42 -9.40
N TYR A 195 -0.87 -7.03 -9.98
CA TYR A 195 -2.19 -7.48 -9.53
C TYR A 195 -2.34 -9.00 -9.66
N GLU A 196 -2.00 -9.57 -10.82
CA GLU A 196 -2.12 -11.01 -11.10
C GLU A 196 -1.28 -11.84 -10.13
N ASN A 197 -0.01 -11.45 -9.95
CA ASN A 197 0.98 -12.14 -9.13
C ASN A 197 0.90 -11.85 -7.63
N GLY A 198 0.15 -10.82 -7.22
CA GLY A 198 0.03 -10.43 -5.81
C GLY A 198 1.22 -9.62 -5.28
N GLU A 199 1.91 -8.87 -6.14
CA GLU A 199 3.12 -8.11 -5.81
C GLU A 199 2.78 -6.68 -5.38
N MET A 200 2.40 -6.54 -4.11
CA MET A 200 1.84 -5.30 -3.58
C MET A 200 2.78 -4.10 -3.65
N GLU A 201 4.08 -4.30 -3.44
CA GLU A 201 5.07 -3.23 -3.44
C GLU A 201 5.19 -2.58 -4.83
N TYR A 202 5.27 -3.39 -5.88
CA TYR A 202 5.30 -2.91 -7.26
C TYR A 202 3.97 -2.31 -7.68
N PHE A 203 2.87 -2.96 -7.29
CA PHE A 203 1.53 -2.46 -7.53
C PHE A 203 1.35 -1.05 -6.97
N ALA A 204 1.69 -0.83 -5.69
CA ALA A 204 1.54 0.46 -5.02
C ALA A 204 2.39 1.56 -5.69
N MET A 205 3.63 1.26 -6.10
CA MET A 205 4.50 2.22 -6.78
C MET A 205 3.95 2.69 -8.14
N VAL A 206 3.30 1.78 -8.88
CA VAL A 206 2.69 2.12 -10.18
C VAL A 206 1.29 2.70 -10.01
N ASN A 207 0.57 2.34 -8.95
CA ASN A 207 -0.76 2.85 -8.66
C ASN A 207 -0.80 4.37 -8.46
N ASP A 208 0.29 5.01 -8.07
CA ASP A 208 0.32 6.47 -7.93
C ASP A 208 0.50 7.21 -9.27
N LYS A 209 0.74 6.49 -10.38
CA LYS A 209 0.88 7.08 -11.71
C LYS A 209 -0.45 7.59 -12.24
N LYS A 210 -0.40 8.76 -12.87
CA LYS A 210 -1.54 9.46 -13.47
C LYS A 210 -1.42 9.40 -14.98
N ASP A 211 -2.24 8.54 -15.58
CA ASP A 211 -2.45 8.45 -17.01
C ASP A 211 -3.87 7.94 -17.29
N SER A 212 -4.48 8.36 -18.40
CA SER A 212 -5.85 7.98 -18.74
C SER A 212 -6.07 6.47 -18.89
N LYS A 213 -5.10 5.72 -19.44
CA LYS A 213 -5.18 4.26 -19.56
C LYS A 213 -5.06 3.59 -18.20
N ILE A 214 -4.16 4.10 -17.38
CA ILE A 214 -3.95 3.62 -16.01
C ILE A 214 -5.21 3.81 -15.16
N GLU A 215 -5.88 4.96 -15.24
CA GLU A 215 -7.14 5.22 -14.53
C GLU A 215 -8.25 4.25 -14.95
N VAL A 216 -8.41 4.01 -16.26
CA VAL A 216 -9.38 3.04 -16.77
C VAL A 216 -9.07 1.63 -16.25
N MET A 217 -7.80 1.23 -16.27
CA MET A 217 -7.37 -0.08 -15.82
C MET A 217 -7.54 -0.26 -14.31
N LYS A 218 -7.17 0.72 -13.49
CA LYS A 218 -7.38 0.68 -12.04
C LYS A 218 -8.84 0.45 -11.67
N ARG A 219 -9.76 1.13 -12.36
CA ARG A 219 -11.21 0.96 -12.15
C ARG A 219 -11.68 -0.45 -12.51
N GLU A 220 -11.12 -1.08 -13.54
CA GLU A 220 -11.40 -2.49 -13.85
C GLU A 220 -10.77 -3.44 -12.83
N LEU A 221 -9.52 -3.21 -12.44
CA LEU A 221 -8.85 -3.97 -11.40
C LEU A 221 -9.57 -3.88 -10.06
N ALA A 222 -10.22 -2.75 -9.73
CA ALA A 222 -11.03 -2.60 -8.53
C ALA A 222 -12.21 -3.59 -8.55
N ARG A 223 -12.96 -3.64 -9.66
CA ARG A 223 -14.07 -4.60 -9.83
C ARG A 223 -13.58 -6.04 -9.79
N ARG A 224 -12.45 -6.33 -10.43
CA ARG A 224 -11.83 -7.66 -10.38
C ARG A 224 -11.40 -8.02 -8.96
N ALA A 225 -10.79 -7.10 -8.22
CA ALA A 225 -10.34 -7.33 -6.86
C ALA A 225 -11.49 -7.71 -5.93
N ALA A 226 -12.65 -7.04 -6.08
CA ALA A 226 -13.87 -7.39 -5.37
C ALA A 226 -14.34 -8.82 -5.69
N ARG A 227 -14.42 -9.17 -6.99
CA ARG A 227 -14.87 -10.49 -7.47
C ARG A 227 -13.91 -11.63 -7.09
N ASP A 228 -12.61 -11.37 -7.20
CA ASP A 228 -11.54 -12.33 -6.90
C ASP A 228 -11.29 -12.45 -5.39
N GLY A 229 -11.90 -11.60 -4.56
CA GLY A 229 -11.70 -11.56 -3.12
C GLY A 229 -10.31 -11.07 -2.70
N LYS A 230 -9.63 -10.28 -3.55
CA LYS A 230 -8.32 -9.69 -3.27
C LYS A 230 -8.48 -8.41 -2.44
N THR A 231 -8.77 -8.58 -1.15
CA THR A 231 -9.09 -7.49 -0.20
C THR A 231 -8.08 -6.34 -0.25
N GLU A 232 -6.78 -6.63 -0.19
CA GLU A 232 -5.75 -5.58 -0.12
C GLU A 232 -5.70 -4.71 -1.39
N PHE A 233 -5.84 -5.32 -2.56
CA PHE A 233 -5.94 -4.60 -3.83
C PHE A 233 -7.23 -3.79 -3.92
N PHE A 234 -8.36 -4.36 -3.47
CA PHE A 234 -9.62 -3.64 -3.44
C PHE A 234 -9.57 -2.43 -2.49
N ALA A 235 -8.91 -2.56 -1.34
CA ALA A 235 -8.74 -1.44 -0.40
C ALA A 235 -8.04 -0.25 -1.06
N ILE A 236 -7.00 -0.51 -1.85
CA ILE A 236 -6.26 0.54 -2.59
C ILE A 236 -7.08 1.11 -3.74
N LEU A 237 -7.83 0.26 -4.45
CA LEU A 237 -8.51 0.63 -5.70
C LEU A 237 -9.96 1.08 -5.53
N SER A 238 -10.59 0.87 -4.38
CA SER A 238 -12.01 1.15 -4.18
C SER A 238 -12.37 2.62 -4.39
N SER A 239 -11.44 3.54 -4.16
CA SER A 239 -11.64 4.98 -4.43
C SER A 239 -11.75 5.33 -5.92
N GLU A 240 -11.36 4.41 -6.81
CA GLU A 240 -11.46 4.58 -8.26
C GLU A 240 -12.88 4.28 -8.79
N LEU A 241 -13.73 3.67 -7.94
CA LEU A 241 -15.10 3.30 -8.28
C LEU A 241 -16.08 4.43 -7.95
N THR A 242 -17.15 4.54 -8.74
CA THR A 242 -18.30 5.38 -8.39
C THR A 242 -19.10 4.75 -7.26
N GLU A 243 -19.95 5.53 -6.58
CA GLU A 243 -20.86 4.99 -5.56
C GLU A 243 -21.72 3.84 -6.11
N GLU A 244 -22.23 3.97 -7.34
CA GLU A 244 -23.01 2.92 -8.00
C GLU A 244 -22.21 1.62 -8.18
N GLU A 245 -20.94 1.72 -8.58
CA GLU A 245 -20.06 0.55 -8.75
C GLU A 245 -19.65 -0.07 -7.42
N LEU A 246 -19.40 0.75 -6.40
CA LEU A 246 -19.19 0.26 -5.03
C LEU A 246 -20.44 -0.47 -4.55
N GLY A 247 -21.63 0.07 -4.81
CA GLY A 247 -22.90 -0.58 -4.48
C GLY A 247 -23.04 -1.94 -5.16
N ALA A 248 -22.68 -2.04 -6.44
CA ALA A 248 -22.66 -3.32 -7.16
C ALA A 248 -21.66 -4.32 -6.54
N CYS A 249 -20.44 -3.88 -6.20
CA CYS A 249 -19.46 -4.72 -5.53
C CYS A 249 -19.94 -5.19 -4.15
N ALA A 250 -20.63 -4.33 -3.39
CA ALA A 250 -21.21 -4.71 -2.10
C ALA A 250 -22.30 -5.77 -2.25
N LEU A 251 -23.17 -5.66 -3.26
CA LEU A 251 -24.19 -6.67 -3.52
C LEU A 251 -23.56 -8.03 -3.84
N GLU A 252 -22.59 -8.06 -4.75
CA GLU A 252 -21.86 -9.29 -5.10
C GLU A 252 -21.12 -9.88 -3.88
N ALA A 253 -20.49 -9.03 -3.06
CA ALA A 253 -19.79 -9.46 -1.85
C ALA A 253 -20.73 -9.99 -0.76
N TYR A 254 -21.94 -9.43 -0.63
CA TYR A 254 -22.96 -9.93 0.28
C TYR A 254 -23.41 -11.35 -0.11
N GLU A 255 -23.70 -11.56 -1.40
CA GLU A 255 -24.09 -12.84 -1.97
C GLU A 255 -22.96 -13.88 -1.89
N GLY A 256 -21.73 -13.45 -2.15
CA GLY A 256 -20.52 -14.29 -2.05
C GLY A 256 -20.00 -14.49 -0.62
N GLU A 257 -20.70 -13.98 0.39
CA GLU A 257 -20.29 -14.02 1.81
C GLU A 257 -18.88 -13.44 2.07
N ASN A 258 -18.42 -12.51 1.24
CA ASN A 258 -17.15 -11.81 1.41
C ASN A 258 -17.34 -10.55 2.26
N MET A 259 -17.21 -10.73 3.57
CA MET A 259 -17.46 -9.67 4.55
C MET A 259 -16.48 -8.48 4.42
N GLU A 260 -15.19 -8.72 4.17
CA GLU A 260 -14.20 -7.65 4.10
C GLU A 260 -14.45 -6.71 2.92
N ILE A 261 -14.67 -7.27 1.72
CA ILE A 261 -15.06 -6.49 0.54
C ILE A 261 -16.39 -5.77 0.78
N PHE A 262 -17.35 -6.46 1.40
CA PHE A 262 -18.64 -5.86 1.72
C PHE A 262 -18.51 -4.60 2.58
N TYR A 263 -17.75 -4.65 3.67
CA TYR A 263 -17.56 -3.49 4.55
C TYR A 263 -16.94 -2.29 3.83
N MET A 264 -15.96 -2.53 2.96
CA MET A 264 -15.35 -1.47 2.17
C MET A 264 -16.31 -0.89 1.12
N ALA A 265 -17.12 -1.74 0.50
CA ALA A 265 -18.00 -1.37 -0.61
C ALA A 265 -19.38 -0.85 -0.17
N ALA A 266 -19.82 -1.10 1.08
CA ALA A 266 -21.15 -0.76 1.58
C ALA A 266 -21.45 0.76 1.53
N THR A 267 -20.41 1.60 1.45
CA THR A 267 -20.51 3.04 1.22
C THR A 267 -21.01 3.40 -0.18
N GLY A 268 -21.15 2.45 -1.10
CA GLY A 268 -21.82 2.64 -2.39
C GLY A 268 -23.32 2.31 -2.36
N LEU A 269 -23.83 1.67 -1.31
CA LEU A 269 -25.23 1.24 -1.25
C LEU A 269 -26.16 2.45 -1.11
N ASN A 270 -27.22 2.44 -1.91
CA ASN A 270 -28.37 3.30 -1.70
C ASN A 270 -29.30 2.74 -0.60
N SER A 271 -30.26 3.53 -0.15
CA SER A 271 -31.14 3.14 0.97
C SER A 271 -31.98 1.91 0.68
N GLN A 272 -32.51 1.77 -0.54
CA GLN A 272 -33.30 0.61 -0.91
C GLN A 272 -32.47 -0.68 -0.88
N GLN A 273 -31.23 -0.64 -1.38
CA GLN A 273 -30.31 -1.78 -1.33
C GLN A 273 -29.92 -2.12 0.11
N ALA A 274 -29.59 -1.10 0.91
CA ALA A 274 -29.24 -1.27 2.32
C ALA A 274 -30.40 -1.86 3.14
N ASP A 275 -31.63 -1.40 2.91
CA ASP A 275 -32.84 -1.90 3.58
C ASP A 275 -33.08 -3.37 3.24
N LEU A 276 -32.96 -3.75 1.96
CA LEU A 276 -33.11 -5.14 1.53
C LEU A 276 -32.05 -6.06 2.16
N ILE A 277 -30.78 -5.63 2.16
CA ILE A 277 -29.69 -6.40 2.78
C ILE A 277 -29.93 -6.55 4.29
N ALA A 278 -30.37 -5.48 4.96
CA ALA A 278 -30.64 -5.52 6.40
C ALA A 278 -31.75 -6.54 6.74
N GLU A 279 -32.82 -6.61 5.94
CA GLU A 279 -33.86 -7.64 6.10
C GLU A 279 -33.29 -9.04 5.90
N GLN A 280 -32.62 -9.28 4.78
CA GLN A 280 -32.06 -10.58 4.45
C GLN A 280 -31.04 -11.05 5.50
N ALA A 281 -30.18 -10.15 5.97
CA ALA A 281 -29.20 -10.42 7.00
C ALA A 281 -29.86 -10.71 8.35
N TYR A 282 -30.95 -9.99 8.69
CA TYR A 282 -31.71 -10.25 9.91
C TYR A 282 -32.35 -11.66 9.89
N GLU A 283 -32.97 -12.05 8.78
CA GLU A 283 -33.59 -13.38 8.60
C GLU A 283 -32.56 -14.51 8.57
N ALA A 284 -31.40 -14.27 7.95
CA ALA A 284 -30.33 -15.25 7.82
C ALA A 284 -29.41 -15.33 9.04
N ASP A 285 -29.66 -14.53 10.10
CA ASP A 285 -28.81 -14.40 11.29
C ASP A 285 -27.36 -13.96 10.97
N ARG A 286 -27.18 -13.19 9.90
CA ARG A 286 -25.90 -12.62 9.43
C ARG A 286 -25.71 -11.19 9.94
N THR A 287 -25.80 -11.03 11.25
CA THR A 287 -25.91 -9.72 11.93
C THR A 287 -24.73 -8.78 11.66
N GLU A 288 -23.54 -9.31 11.40
CA GLU A 288 -22.35 -8.59 10.96
C GLU A 288 -22.62 -7.64 9.77
N TYR A 289 -23.42 -8.05 8.77
CA TYR A 289 -23.69 -7.27 7.57
C TYR A 289 -24.62 -6.10 7.86
N ILE A 290 -25.45 -6.22 8.90
CA ILE A 290 -26.34 -5.17 9.35
C ILE A 290 -25.53 -3.96 9.79
N PHE A 291 -24.41 -4.17 10.51
CA PHE A 291 -23.56 -3.08 10.98
C PHE A 291 -23.05 -2.18 9.85
N ALA A 292 -22.70 -2.76 8.70
CA ALA A 292 -22.16 -1.98 7.58
C ALA A 292 -23.24 -1.17 6.85
N VAL A 293 -24.50 -1.63 6.87
CA VAL A 293 -25.59 -0.98 6.11
C VAL A 293 -26.40 0.02 6.93
N ILE A 294 -26.34 -0.03 8.27
CA ILE A 294 -27.06 0.91 9.15
C ILE A 294 -26.97 2.35 8.64
N PRO A 295 -25.80 2.93 8.36
CA PRO A 295 -25.68 4.34 7.95
C PRO A 295 -26.48 4.69 6.67
N ARG A 296 -26.82 3.70 5.86
CA ARG A 296 -27.53 3.85 4.58
C ARG A 296 -29.00 3.44 4.63
N MET A 297 -29.40 2.68 5.64
CA MET A 297 -30.80 2.29 5.84
C MET A 297 -31.72 3.51 6.04
N SER A 298 -32.97 3.37 5.60
CA SER A 298 -34.05 4.31 5.90
C SER A 298 -34.44 4.27 7.39
N GLU A 299 -34.99 5.38 7.90
CA GLU A 299 -35.45 5.47 9.29
C GLU A 299 -36.65 4.53 9.53
N GLU A 300 -37.51 4.39 8.52
CA GLU A 300 -38.62 3.45 8.51
C GLU A 300 -38.11 2.01 8.70
N GLN A 301 -37.09 1.60 7.95
CA GLN A 301 -36.55 0.25 8.03
C GLN A 301 -35.86 -0.01 9.37
N ARG A 302 -35.06 0.94 9.86
CA ARG A 302 -34.43 0.83 11.20
C ARG A 302 -35.49 0.67 12.28
N SER A 303 -36.56 1.48 12.24
CA SER A 303 -37.65 1.40 13.21
C SER A 303 -38.39 0.07 13.14
N ALA A 304 -38.65 -0.44 11.93
CA ALA A 304 -39.31 -1.72 11.73
C ALA A 304 -38.48 -2.90 12.26
N LEU A 305 -37.19 -2.94 11.95
CA LEU A 305 -36.29 -3.99 12.44
C LEU A 305 -36.07 -3.90 13.95
N ARG A 306 -36.02 -2.69 14.53
CA ARG A 306 -35.94 -2.51 16.00
C ARG A 306 -37.13 -3.11 16.73
N GLU A 307 -38.35 -2.83 16.26
CA GLU A 307 -39.56 -3.38 16.89
C GLU A 307 -39.67 -4.89 16.68
N ARG A 308 -39.24 -5.39 15.52
CA ARG A 308 -39.20 -6.82 15.24
C ARG A 308 -38.18 -7.55 16.12
N ALA A 309 -36.99 -7.01 16.30
CA ALA A 309 -35.96 -7.57 17.18
C ALA A 309 -36.46 -7.77 18.61
N LYS A 310 -37.17 -6.78 19.17
CA LYS A 310 -37.82 -6.90 20.49
C LYS A 310 -38.85 -8.03 20.53
N LYS A 311 -39.68 -8.15 19.50
CA LYS A 311 -40.71 -9.18 19.41
C LYS A 311 -40.13 -10.59 19.31
N ASP A 312 -39.02 -10.72 18.58
CA ASP A 312 -38.32 -11.99 18.36
C ASP A 312 -37.38 -12.34 19.53
N GLY A 313 -37.24 -11.47 20.54
CA GLY A 313 -36.39 -11.67 21.71
C GLY A 313 -34.89 -11.50 21.43
N ARG A 314 -34.54 -10.77 20.36
CA ARG A 314 -33.17 -10.44 19.93
C ARG A 314 -32.82 -9.01 20.36
N ASP A 315 -32.94 -8.73 21.65
CA ASP A 315 -32.81 -7.38 22.21
C ASP A 315 -31.45 -6.75 21.90
N GLU A 316 -30.40 -7.56 21.75
CA GLU A 316 -29.06 -7.13 21.34
C GLU A 316 -29.05 -6.41 19.98
N LEU A 317 -29.92 -6.82 19.04
CA LEU A 317 -30.06 -6.16 17.74
C LEU A 317 -30.92 -4.91 17.81
N GLY A 318 -31.83 -4.83 18.79
CA GLY A 318 -32.64 -3.63 19.02
C GLY A 318 -31.81 -2.39 19.34
N TYR A 319 -30.57 -2.55 19.84
CA TYR A 319 -29.63 -1.45 20.07
C TYR A 319 -28.84 -1.03 18.83
N LEU A 320 -28.84 -1.85 17.77
CA LEU A 320 -28.11 -1.57 16.53
C LEU A 320 -28.88 -0.63 15.61
N PHE A 321 -30.19 -0.82 15.53
CA PHE A 321 -31.11 -0.02 14.73
C PHE A 321 -31.53 1.24 15.48
#